data_AF-A0A4S4M9Y2-F1
#
_entry.id   AF-A0A4S4M9Y2-F1
#
_cell.length_a   1.000
_cell.length_b   1.000
_cell.length_c   1.000
_cell.angle_alpha   90.00
_cell.angle_beta   90.00
_cell.angle_gamma   90.00
#
_symmetry.space_group_name_H-M   'P 1'
#
loop_
_entity.id
_entity.type
_entity.pdbx_description
1 polymer ?
#
loop_
_entity_poly.entity_id
_entity_poly.type
_entity_poly.pdbx_seq_one_letter_code
_entity_poly.pdbx_strand_id
1 'polypeptide(L)'
;MSSISRIGAIPATVSSPYTSSVATEFTYSSTTQAAALAAPSFSSASPVAAATPATTSSFANRTWKPCLPDPLVYTFVQGLLISTSSAHNIFNAFSNCGIQHTSDLDALATAIHDSQDEARQVLVKRGMNYADWLIVRHALLNRDNRQTCPGPDDGFDVCLASTSPPLSHHASMLHDMCLHTLTDIRDLASLSAEWPHIQTHLLSQGFSLAEWFGFRQALTKLATGGGAFVLHARSHTPAPETGGLADMTRWAAFKRIGLRSEDDIKALCTLQSEHLDDVMEMLVKEGLGYSECRYVEDALRRGFR
;
A
#
# COMPACT_ATOMS: atom_id res chain seq x y z
N MET A 1 -17.64 -13.41 63.13
CA MET A 1 -17.30 -12.66 64.35
C MET A 1 -15.79 -12.47 64.29
N SER A 2 -15.23 -11.35 63.85
CA SER A 2 -15.39 -10.00 64.41
C SER A 2 -15.25 -8.91 63.34
N SER A 3 -16.06 -7.87 63.50
CA SER A 3 -16.03 -6.58 62.80
C SER A 3 -14.92 -5.66 63.31
N ILE A 4 -14.56 -4.64 62.49
CA ILE A 4 -14.24 -3.21 62.76
C ILE A 4 -13.55 -2.72 61.47
N SER A 5 -14.16 -1.96 60.56
CA SER A 5 -14.65 -0.56 60.57
C SER A 5 -13.56 0.52 60.63
N ARG A 6 -13.40 1.26 59.51
CA ARG A 6 -13.29 2.75 59.37
C ARG A 6 -12.72 3.10 57.99
N ILE A 7 -13.49 3.69 57.06
CA ILE A 7 -13.87 5.11 56.92
C ILE A 7 -12.65 6.03 56.72
N GLY A 8 -12.58 6.62 55.53
CA GLY A 8 -11.79 7.80 55.21
C GLY A 8 -12.19 8.32 53.83
N ALA A 9 -13.05 9.32 53.80
CA ALA A 9 -13.57 9.99 52.60
C ALA A 9 -13.06 11.45 52.55
N ILE A 10 -12.53 11.86 51.39
CA ILE A 10 -12.70 13.18 50.69
C ILE A 10 -12.08 14.43 51.41
N PRO A 11 -11.77 15.61 50.79
CA PRO A 11 -11.79 16.11 49.38
C PRO A 11 -10.48 16.83 48.93
N ALA A 12 -10.48 17.29 47.66
CA ALA A 12 -10.33 18.70 47.25
C ALA A 12 -9.30 18.98 46.12
N THR A 13 -9.87 19.34 44.97
CA THR A 13 -9.58 20.55 44.16
C THR A 13 -8.18 21.18 44.28
N VAL A 14 -7.43 21.17 43.16
CA VAL A 14 -6.51 22.26 42.84
C VAL A 14 -6.63 22.60 41.35
N SER A 15 -6.71 23.91 41.14
CA SER A 15 -7.05 24.65 39.94
C SER A 15 -5.98 24.64 38.84
N SER A 16 -6.44 24.81 37.60
CA SER A 16 -5.71 25.48 36.50
C SER A 16 -5.28 26.90 36.94
N PRO A 17 -4.18 27.50 36.42
CA PRO A 17 -4.12 27.93 35.00
C PRO A 17 -2.71 27.95 34.39
N TYR A 18 -2.58 27.71 33.07
CA TYR A 18 -1.53 28.37 32.28
C TYR A 18 -1.99 28.57 30.84
N THR A 19 -2.44 29.80 30.59
CA THR A 19 -2.38 30.46 29.29
C THR A 19 -0.93 30.81 28.98
N SER A 20 -0.44 30.46 27.79
CA SER A 20 0.49 31.34 27.07
C SER A 20 0.36 31.13 25.57
N SER A 21 -0.15 32.18 24.95
CA SER A 21 -0.24 32.44 23.53
C SER A 21 1.11 32.93 23.03
N VAL A 22 1.66 32.31 21.98
CA VAL A 22 2.66 32.96 21.13
C VAL A 22 2.17 32.85 19.69
N ALA A 23 1.50 33.90 19.26
CA ALA A 23 1.32 34.23 17.85
C ALA A 23 2.59 34.91 17.37
N THR A 24 3.27 34.31 16.40
CA THR A 24 4.35 34.97 15.66
C THR A 24 3.78 35.43 14.33
N GLU A 25 3.33 36.67 14.29
CA GLU A 25 3.07 37.42 13.07
C GLU A 25 4.42 37.68 12.37
N PHE A 26 4.61 37.11 11.18
CA PHE A 26 5.64 37.58 10.25
C PHE A 26 4.95 38.38 9.14
N THR A 27 4.83 39.69 9.39
CA THR A 27 4.53 40.70 8.38
C THR A 27 5.86 41.14 7.76
N TYR A 28 6.09 40.84 6.48
CA TYR A 28 7.08 41.55 5.68
C TYR A 28 6.36 42.33 4.58
N SER A 29 6.28 43.64 4.82
CA SER A 29 5.85 44.63 3.85
C SER A 29 6.89 44.80 2.75
N SER A 30 6.35 45.03 1.57
CA SER A 30 7.00 45.31 0.30
C SER A 30 7.95 46.51 0.34
N THR A 31 9.09 46.38 -0.33
CA THR A 31 9.83 47.54 -0.86
C THR A 31 9.84 47.43 -2.37
N THR A 32 9.05 48.29 -3.00
CA THR A 32 9.10 48.61 -4.42
C THR A 32 10.32 49.50 -4.66
N GLN A 33 11.21 49.13 -5.58
CA GLN A 33 12.04 50.13 -6.24
C GLN A 33 12.19 49.77 -7.72
N ALA A 34 11.60 50.64 -8.53
CA ALA A 34 11.68 50.63 -9.98
C ALA A 34 13.07 51.10 -10.42
N ALA A 35 13.66 50.39 -11.39
CA ALA A 35 14.63 50.94 -12.30
C ALA A 35 14.37 50.33 -13.68
N ALA A 36 13.74 51.15 -14.53
CA ALA A 36 13.54 50.89 -15.95
C ALA A 36 14.88 50.94 -16.68
N LEU A 37 15.10 50.02 -17.63
CA LEU A 37 15.90 50.28 -18.83
C LEU A 37 15.68 49.20 -19.90
N ALA A 38 15.05 49.66 -20.99
CA ALA A 38 15.20 49.27 -22.40
C ALA A 38 14.97 47.80 -22.83
N ALA A 39 13.92 47.64 -23.64
CA ALA A 39 13.68 46.53 -24.54
C ALA A 39 14.76 46.42 -25.65
N PRO A 40 14.84 45.24 -26.29
CA PRO A 40 14.60 45.24 -27.74
C PRO A 40 13.46 44.31 -28.16
N SER A 41 12.59 44.87 -28.98
CA SER A 41 11.49 44.19 -29.67
C SER A 41 12.01 43.15 -30.65
N PHE A 42 11.59 41.90 -30.49
CA PHE A 42 11.51 40.94 -31.59
C PHE A 42 10.05 40.51 -31.74
N SER A 43 9.38 41.10 -32.72
CA SER A 43 8.17 40.54 -33.30
C SER A 43 8.52 39.20 -33.94
N SER A 44 8.00 38.12 -33.38
CA SER A 44 7.75 36.90 -34.14
C SER A 44 6.32 36.48 -33.87
N ALA A 45 5.47 36.71 -34.87
CA ALA A 45 4.11 36.23 -34.90
C ALA A 45 4.15 34.69 -34.93
N SER A 46 3.59 34.07 -33.89
CA SER A 46 3.15 32.67 -33.96
C SER A 46 1.63 32.65 -33.82
N PRO A 47 0.94 31.90 -34.69
CA PRO A 47 -0.50 31.91 -34.77
C PRO A 47 -1.11 31.33 -33.49
N VAL A 48 -2.18 31.95 -33.02
CA VAL A 48 -3.11 31.40 -32.04
C VAL A 48 -3.59 30.06 -32.60
N ALA A 49 -3.00 28.97 -32.12
CA ALA A 49 -3.54 27.64 -32.33
C ALA A 49 -4.90 27.63 -31.65
N ALA A 50 -5.95 27.55 -32.48
CA ALA A 50 -7.29 27.26 -32.02
C ALA A 50 -7.22 26.03 -31.11
N ALA A 51 -7.73 26.18 -29.88
CA ALA A 51 -7.90 25.06 -28.96
C ALA A 51 -8.78 24.02 -29.66
N THR A 52 -8.14 22.95 -30.13
CA THR A 52 -8.82 21.79 -30.68
C THR A 52 -9.76 21.26 -29.60
N PRO A 53 -11.06 21.04 -29.89
CA PRO A 53 -11.95 20.42 -28.92
C PRO A 53 -11.33 19.07 -28.51
N ALA A 54 -11.28 18.82 -27.21
CA ALA A 54 -10.83 17.55 -26.65
C ALA A 54 -11.76 16.45 -27.17
N THR A 55 -11.37 15.82 -28.27
CA THR A 55 -12.03 14.63 -28.78
C THR A 55 -11.83 13.57 -27.71
N THR A 56 -12.90 13.24 -26.99
CA THR A 56 -12.99 12.09 -26.09
C THR A 56 -12.84 10.83 -26.94
N SER A 57 -11.62 10.54 -27.37
CA SER A 57 -11.29 9.28 -28.03
C SER A 57 -11.37 8.21 -26.95
N SER A 58 -12.35 7.32 -27.06
CA SER A 58 -12.37 6.07 -26.29
C SER A 58 -10.97 5.45 -26.35
N PHE A 59 -10.40 5.15 -25.18
CA PHE A 59 -9.10 4.51 -25.05
C PHE A 59 -9.00 3.27 -25.95
N ALA A 60 -10.07 2.47 -26.04
CA ALA A 60 -10.17 1.30 -26.91
C ALA A 60 -9.98 1.59 -28.42
N ASN A 61 -10.32 2.80 -28.88
CA ASN A 61 -10.22 3.21 -30.29
C ASN A 61 -8.93 3.96 -30.64
N ARG A 62 -7.98 4.11 -29.69
CA ARG A 62 -6.70 4.75 -29.98
C ARG A 62 -5.81 3.84 -30.82
N THR A 63 -5.17 4.42 -31.82
CA THR A 63 -4.09 3.74 -32.53
C THR A 63 -2.88 3.62 -31.60
N TRP A 64 -2.72 2.46 -30.98
CA TRP A 64 -1.64 2.06 -30.08
C TRP A 64 -0.27 1.97 -30.78
N LYS A 65 0.15 3.06 -31.42
CA LYS A 65 1.45 3.16 -32.07
C LYS A 65 2.49 3.51 -31.00
N PRO A 66 3.61 2.79 -30.92
CA PRO A 66 4.67 3.13 -29.98
C PRO A 66 5.13 4.59 -30.16
N CYS A 67 5.27 5.31 -29.05
CA CYS A 67 5.75 6.69 -29.00
C CYS A 67 6.73 6.87 -27.85
N LEU A 68 7.60 7.90 -27.92
CA LEU A 68 8.43 8.26 -26.78
C LEU A 68 7.60 9.11 -25.80
N PRO A 69 7.40 8.68 -24.54
CA PRO A 69 6.68 9.48 -23.56
C PRO A 69 7.39 10.81 -23.28
N ASP A 70 6.62 11.86 -23.05
CA ASP A 70 7.15 13.17 -22.74
C ASP A 70 7.74 13.25 -21.31
N PRO A 71 8.46 14.34 -20.97
CA PRO A 71 9.07 14.48 -19.65
C PRO A 71 8.06 14.43 -18.50
N LEU A 72 6.80 14.83 -18.71
CA LEU A 72 5.78 14.82 -17.66
C LEU A 72 5.33 13.39 -17.36
N VAL A 73 5.13 12.57 -18.39
CA VAL A 73 4.87 11.13 -18.23
C VAL A 73 6.07 10.44 -17.56
N TYR A 74 7.31 10.81 -17.95
CA TYR A 74 8.51 10.31 -17.28
C TYR A 74 8.53 10.68 -15.78
N THR A 75 8.26 11.93 -15.43
CA THR A 75 8.21 12.36 -14.02
C THR A 75 7.12 11.66 -13.23
N PHE A 76 5.97 11.38 -13.85
CA PHE A 76 4.92 10.58 -13.23
C PHE A 76 5.43 9.17 -12.90
N VAL A 77 6.06 8.48 -13.85
CA VAL A 77 6.61 7.12 -13.64
C VAL A 77 7.72 7.11 -12.59
N GLN A 78 8.60 8.11 -12.59
CA GLN A 78 9.66 8.25 -11.58
C GLN A 78 9.12 8.58 -10.18
N GLY A 79 7.94 9.20 -10.09
CA GLY A 79 7.25 9.46 -8.82
C GLY A 79 6.60 8.23 -8.20
N LEU A 80 6.55 7.09 -8.91
CA LEU A 80 5.99 5.85 -8.39
C LEU A 80 6.96 5.22 -7.38
N LEU A 81 6.42 4.74 -6.26
CA LEU A 81 7.19 4.10 -5.18
C LEU A 81 7.49 2.63 -5.54
N ILE A 82 8.36 2.43 -6.53
CA ILE A 82 8.70 1.14 -7.13
C ILE A 82 10.20 0.98 -7.37
N SER A 83 10.63 -0.25 -7.66
CA SER A 83 12.00 -0.52 -8.08
C SER A 83 12.33 0.22 -9.39
N THR A 84 13.60 0.56 -9.59
CA THR A 84 14.06 1.18 -10.84
C THR A 84 13.77 0.27 -12.04
N SER A 85 13.90 -1.05 -11.89
CA SER A 85 13.56 -2.00 -12.96
C SER A 85 12.08 -1.95 -13.32
N SER A 86 11.18 -1.90 -12.33
CA SER A 86 9.74 -1.73 -12.53
C SER A 86 9.43 -0.41 -13.22
N ALA A 87 10.07 0.69 -12.80
CA ALA A 87 9.87 2.00 -13.43
C ALA A 87 10.24 1.99 -14.92
N HIS A 88 11.32 1.29 -15.30
CA HIS A 88 11.69 1.12 -16.71
C HIS A 88 10.66 0.27 -17.46
N ASN A 89 10.14 -0.79 -16.84
CA ASN A 89 9.11 -1.63 -17.45
C ASN A 89 7.81 -0.86 -17.69
N ILE A 90 7.36 -0.06 -16.72
CA ILE A 90 6.18 0.80 -16.86
C ILE A 90 6.39 1.84 -17.95
N PHE A 91 7.55 2.49 -17.97
CA PHE A 91 7.88 3.48 -19.00
C PHE A 91 7.87 2.85 -20.41
N ASN A 92 8.42 1.64 -20.55
CA ASN A 92 8.38 0.89 -21.80
C ASN A 92 6.96 0.47 -22.18
N ALA A 93 6.14 0.04 -21.21
CA ALA A 93 4.74 -0.32 -21.44
C ALA A 93 3.94 0.91 -21.92
N PHE A 94 4.14 2.07 -21.30
CA PHE A 94 3.53 3.34 -21.69
C PHE A 94 3.94 3.76 -23.10
N SER A 95 5.23 3.69 -23.40
CA SER A 95 5.78 3.92 -24.74
C SER A 95 5.10 3.02 -25.78
N ASN A 96 4.99 1.71 -25.50
CA ASN A 96 4.33 0.74 -26.38
C ASN A 96 2.81 0.92 -26.49
N CYS A 97 2.19 1.56 -25.49
CA CYS A 97 0.78 1.95 -25.49
C CYS A 97 0.56 3.35 -26.07
N GLY A 98 1.57 4.00 -26.67
CA GLY A 98 1.35 5.33 -27.24
C GLY A 98 0.94 6.38 -26.20
N ILE A 99 1.26 6.18 -24.91
CA ILE A 99 0.98 7.15 -23.84
C ILE A 99 2.10 8.17 -23.87
N GLN A 100 1.84 9.29 -24.54
CA GLN A 100 2.85 10.31 -24.81
C GLN A 100 2.75 11.47 -23.83
N HIS A 101 1.53 11.93 -23.56
CA HIS A 101 1.27 13.19 -22.89
C HIS A 101 0.48 13.00 -21.61
N THR A 102 0.45 14.04 -20.78
CA THR A 102 -0.36 14.09 -19.56
C THR A 102 -1.84 13.82 -19.84
N SER A 103 -2.38 14.32 -20.95
CA SER A 103 -3.77 14.03 -21.39
C SER A 103 -4.01 12.55 -21.72
N ASP A 104 -2.96 11.79 -22.04
CA ASP A 104 -3.07 10.34 -22.27
C ASP A 104 -3.12 9.57 -20.95
N LEU A 105 -2.44 10.07 -19.91
CA LEU A 105 -2.59 9.56 -18.55
C LEU A 105 -4.01 9.83 -18.03
N ASP A 106 -4.59 10.99 -18.32
CA ASP A 106 -5.97 11.32 -17.95
C ASP A 106 -6.99 10.45 -18.71
N ALA A 107 -6.73 10.20 -20.00
CA ALA A 107 -7.52 9.27 -20.80
C ALA A 107 -7.41 7.82 -20.28
N LEU A 108 -6.21 7.40 -19.85
CA LEU A 108 -6.02 6.10 -19.20
C LEU A 108 -6.76 6.03 -17.86
N ALA A 109 -6.71 7.08 -17.03
CA ALA A 109 -7.46 7.15 -15.77
C ALA A 109 -8.97 7.01 -16.01
N THR A 110 -9.49 7.67 -17.05
CA THR A 110 -10.89 7.54 -17.48
C THR A 110 -11.21 6.12 -17.95
N ALA A 111 -10.31 5.50 -18.72
CA ALA A 111 -10.49 4.13 -19.21
C ALA A 111 -10.45 3.07 -18.09
N ILE A 112 -9.60 3.27 -17.08
CA ILE A 112 -9.56 2.44 -15.87
C ILE A 112 -10.94 2.43 -15.20
N HIS A 113 -11.58 3.60 -15.12
CA HIS A 113 -12.91 3.74 -14.53
C HIS A 113 -13.99 3.05 -15.38
N ASP A 114 -14.00 3.26 -16.69
CA ASP A 114 -15.07 2.78 -17.57
C ASP A 114 -14.96 1.27 -17.89
N SER A 115 -13.73 0.75 -18.01
CA SER A 115 -13.46 -0.64 -18.42
C SER A 115 -12.12 -1.12 -17.87
N GLN A 116 -12.07 -1.33 -16.54
CA GLN A 116 -10.86 -1.73 -15.80
C GLN A 116 -10.17 -2.95 -16.41
N ASP A 117 -10.92 -4.00 -16.72
CA ASP A 117 -10.36 -5.25 -17.24
C ASP A 117 -9.71 -5.08 -18.60
N GLU A 118 -10.29 -4.24 -19.46
CA GLU A 118 -9.73 -3.95 -20.77
C GLU A 118 -8.46 -3.12 -20.64
N ALA A 119 -8.48 -2.05 -19.84
CA ALA A 119 -7.30 -1.22 -19.59
C ALA A 119 -6.13 -2.04 -19.02
N ARG A 120 -6.43 -2.90 -18.04
CA ARG A 120 -5.47 -3.86 -17.48
C ARG A 120 -4.91 -4.78 -18.56
N GLN A 121 -5.78 -5.44 -19.33
CA GLN A 121 -5.34 -6.38 -20.36
C GLN A 121 -4.47 -5.71 -21.43
N VAL A 122 -4.76 -4.47 -21.79
CA VAL A 122 -3.95 -3.70 -22.75
C VAL A 122 -2.54 -3.48 -22.20
N LEU A 123 -2.40 -2.97 -20.98
CA LEU A 123 -1.09 -2.68 -20.40
C LEU A 123 -0.29 -3.96 -20.09
N VAL A 124 -0.97 -5.00 -19.59
CA VAL A 124 -0.33 -6.29 -19.30
C VAL A 124 0.17 -6.96 -20.57
N LYS A 125 -0.61 -6.94 -21.66
CA LYS A 125 -0.16 -7.43 -22.99
C LYS A 125 1.06 -6.69 -23.53
N ARG A 126 1.36 -5.50 -23.02
CA ARG A 126 2.51 -4.67 -23.41
C ARG A 126 3.70 -4.77 -22.45
N GLY A 127 3.67 -5.74 -21.55
CA GLY A 127 4.79 -6.08 -20.68
C GLY A 127 4.74 -5.45 -19.28
N MET A 128 3.65 -4.77 -18.93
CA MET A 128 3.41 -4.37 -17.55
C MET A 128 3.02 -5.61 -16.73
N ASN A 129 3.66 -5.85 -15.60
CA ASN A 129 3.19 -6.88 -14.67
C ASN A 129 1.97 -6.38 -13.87
N TYR A 130 1.29 -7.27 -13.16
CA TYR A 130 0.03 -6.89 -12.51
C TYR A 130 0.27 -5.95 -11.32
N ALA A 131 1.33 -6.16 -10.53
CA ALA A 131 1.70 -5.29 -9.43
C ALA A 131 2.00 -3.86 -9.89
N ASP A 132 2.79 -3.70 -10.95
CA ASP A 132 3.09 -2.40 -11.57
C ASP A 132 1.78 -1.73 -12.05
N TRP A 133 0.86 -2.51 -12.61
CA TRP A 133 -0.48 -2.02 -12.97
C TRP A 133 -1.26 -1.49 -11.75
N LEU A 134 -1.29 -2.21 -10.62
CA LEU A 134 -1.96 -1.75 -9.40
C LEU A 134 -1.42 -0.40 -8.92
N ILE A 135 -0.10 -0.24 -8.98
CA ILE A 135 0.60 0.96 -8.52
C ILE A 135 0.32 2.13 -9.46
N VAL A 136 0.40 1.91 -10.78
CA VAL A 136 0.04 2.91 -11.80
C VAL A 136 -1.41 3.34 -11.62
N ARG A 137 -2.32 2.38 -11.43
CA ARG A 137 -3.74 2.65 -11.19
C ARG A 137 -3.93 3.55 -9.97
N HIS A 138 -3.40 3.16 -8.81
CA HIS A 138 -3.48 3.94 -7.58
C HIS A 138 -2.95 5.37 -7.77
N ALA A 139 -1.79 5.50 -8.42
CA ALA A 139 -1.19 6.80 -8.68
C ALA A 139 -2.01 7.68 -9.63
N LEU A 140 -2.69 7.09 -10.63
CA LEU A 140 -3.55 7.81 -11.56
C LEU A 140 -4.85 8.29 -10.88
N LEU A 141 -5.47 7.45 -10.05
CA LEU A 141 -6.72 7.79 -9.36
C LEU A 141 -6.52 8.86 -8.28
N ASN A 142 -5.37 8.84 -7.60
CA ASN A 142 -5.01 9.83 -6.58
C ASN A 142 -4.42 11.12 -7.14
N ARG A 143 -4.16 11.21 -8.46
CA ARG A 143 -3.50 12.39 -9.04
C ARG A 143 -4.32 13.67 -8.93
N ASP A 144 -5.65 13.57 -8.91
CA ASP A 144 -6.55 14.72 -8.97
C ASP A 144 -7.81 14.60 -8.07
N ASN A 145 -7.84 13.66 -7.10
CA ASN A 145 -8.95 13.45 -6.14
C ASN A 145 -10.35 13.29 -6.79
N ARG A 146 -10.42 12.83 -8.04
CA ARG A 146 -11.58 13.10 -8.89
C ARG A 146 -12.64 12.01 -8.97
N GLN A 147 -12.50 10.84 -8.36
CA GLN A 147 -13.51 9.82 -8.57
C GLN A 147 -13.67 8.81 -7.44
N THR A 148 -14.93 8.62 -7.08
CA THR A 148 -15.46 7.57 -6.24
C THR A 148 -15.64 6.33 -7.11
N CYS A 149 -14.77 5.34 -6.91
CA CYS A 149 -14.95 4.01 -7.46
C CYS A 149 -16.22 3.36 -6.88
N PRO A 150 -16.78 2.32 -7.54
CA PRO A 150 -17.87 1.53 -6.96
C PRO A 150 -17.48 1.07 -5.55
N GLY A 151 -18.44 1.17 -4.63
CA GLY A 151 -18.21 0.85 -3.22
C GLY A 151 -17.81 -0.61 -3.00
N PRO A 152 -17.17 -0.92 -1.85
CA PRO A 152 -16.82 -2.27 -1.46
C PRO A 152 -17.99 -3.24 -1.61
N ASP A 153 -17.72 -4.48 -2.03
CA ASP A 153 -18.64 -5.57 -1.74
C ASP A 153 -18.48 -6.04 -0.28
N ASP A 154 -19.55 -6.60 0.29
CA ASP A 154 -19.53 -7.11 1.68
C ASP A 154 -18.40 -8.14 1.90
N GLY A 155 -17.99 -8.85 0.84
CA GLY A 155 -16.93 -9.85 0.90
C GLY A 155 -15.54 -9.25 1.11
N PHE A 156 -15.28 -8.08 0.53
CA PHE A 156 -14.06 -7.31 0.69
C PHE A 156 -13.93 -6.83 2.15
N ASP A 157 -14.96 -6.21 2.69
CA ASP A 157 -14.95 -5.68 4.06
C ASP A 157 -14.81 -6.80 5.09
N VAL A 158 -15.50 -7.94 4.88
CA VAL A 158 -15.34 -9.12 5.74
C VAL A 158 -13.92 -9.66 5.68
N CYS A 159 -13.30 -9.70 4.49
CA CYS A 159 -11.90 -10.12 4.35
C CYS A 159 -10.97 -9.21 5.15
N LEU A 160 -11.09 -7.89 5.03
CA LEU A 160 -10.23 -6.96 5.76
C LEU A 160 -10.49 -6.95 7.27
N ALA A 161 -11.73 -7.13 7.72
CA ALA A 161 -12.05 -7.21 9.14
C ALA A 161 -11.49 -8.49 9.80
N SER A 162 -11.33 -9.55 9.02
CA SER A 162 -10.88 -10.86 9.49
C SER A 162 -9.37 -11.06 9.53
N THR A 163 -8.58 -10.09 9.04
CA THR A 163 -7.13 -10.12 9.17
C THR A 163 -6.71 -9.85 10.61
N SER A 164 -5.50 -10.28 10.97
CA SER A 164 -4.90 -9.98 12.27
C SER A 164 -3.55 -9.29 12.04
N PRO A 165 -3.43 -7.97 12.27
CA PRO A 165 -4.47 -7.05 12.75
C PRO A 165 -5.58 -6.76 11.70
N PRO A 166 -6.79 -6.30 12.12
CA PRO A 166 -7.86 -5.92 11.19
C PRO A 166 -7.46 -4.72 10.32
N LEU A 167 -7.68 -4.83 9.01
CA LEU A 167 -7.26 -3.85 8.01
C LEU A 167 -8.40 -2.94 7.52
N SER A 168 -9.52 -2.90 8.21
CA SER A 168 -10.68 -2.08 7.82
C SER A 168 -10.34 -0.59 7.70
N HIS A 169 -9.33 -0.10 8.44
CA HIS A 169 -8.88 1.29 8.36
C HIS A 169 -8.09 1.60 7.08
N HIS A 170 -7.57 0.58 6.40
CA HIS A 170 -6.90 0.67 5.10
C HIS A 170 -7.85 0.42 3.92
N ALA A 171 -9.15 0.22 4.16
CA ALA A 171 -10.13 -0.08 3.12
C ALA A 171 -10.16 1.00 2.03
N SER A 172 -10.14 2.28 2.40
CA SER A 172 -10.12 3.38 1.42
C SER A 172 -8.88 3.32 0.52
N MET A 173 -7.69 3.12 1.08
CA MET A 173 -6.45 3.04 0.31
C MET A 173 -6.44 1.80 -0.61
N LEU A 174 -6.94 0.65 -0.13
CA LEU A 174 -7.07 -0.54 -0.97
C LEU A 174 -8.13 -0.35 -2.06
N HIS A 175 -9.18 0.44 -1.82
CA HIS A 175 -10.13 0.90 -2.83
C HIS A 175 -9.53 1.89 -3.83
N ASP A 176 -8.62 2.76 -3.42
CA ASP A 176 -7.90 3.63 -4.34
C ASP A 176 -6.92 2.80 -5.20
N MET A 177 -6.43 1.68 -4.65
CA MET A 177 -5.78 0.63 -5.41
C MET A 177 -6.77 -0.24 -6.19
N CYS A 178 -8.05 0.12 -6.24
CA CYS A 178 -9.21 -0.56 -6.82
C CYS A 178 -9.26 -2.08 -6.58
N LEU A 179 -8.99 -2.46 -5.33
CA LEU A 179 -9.47 -3.69 -4.77
C LEU A 179 -10.86 -3.36 -4.19
N HIS A 180 -11.93 -3.62 -4.93
CA HIS A 180 -13.30 -3.31 -4.50
C HIS A 180 -14.07 -4.55 -4.11
N THR A 181 -13.68 -5.67 -4.71
CA THR A 181 -14.39 -6.93 -4.58
C THR A 181 -13.51 -7.99 -3.96
N LEU A 182 -14.16 -9.01 -3.39
CA LEU A 182 -13.45 -10.23 -2.98
C LEU A 182 -12.73 -10.90 -4.16
N THR A 183 -13.22 -10.71 -5.39
CA THR A 183 -12.57 -11.22 -6.61
C THR A 183 -11.23 -10.54 -6.83
N ASP A 184 -11.13 -9.22 -6.67
CA ASP A 184 -9.85 -8.49 -6.81
C ASP A 184 -8.82 -8.97 -5.78
N ILE A 185 -9.27 -9.23 -4.54
CA ILE A 185 -8.44 -9.80 -3.49
C ILE A 185 -7.97 -11.22 -3.85
N ARG A 186 -8.84 -12.04 -4.44
CA ARG A 186 -8.46 -13.39 -4.91
C ARG A 186 -7.46 -13.34 -6.06
N ASP A 187 -7.64 -12.42 -6.99
CA ASP A 187 -6.69 -12.22 -8.09
C ASP A 187 -5.33 -11.77 -7.54
N LEU A 188 -5.32 -10.84 -6.58
CA LEU A 188 -4.11 -10.44 -5.86
C LEU A 188 -3.43 -11.63 -5.14
N ALA A 189 -4.23 -12.50 -4.53
CA ALA A 189 -3.73 -13.68 -3.84
C ALA A 189 -3.06 -14.69 -4.78
N SER A 190 -3.49 -14.74 -6.05
CA SER A 190 -2.90 -15.63 -7.06
C SER A 190 -1.50 -15.20 -7.52
N LEU A 191 -1.10 -13.95 -7.24
CA LEU A 191 0.13 -13.34 -7.71
C LEU A 191 1.29 -13.47 -6.71
N SER A 192 1.51 -14.68 -6.19
CA SER A 192 2.52 -14.91 -5.14
C SER A 192 3.94 -14.53 -5.54
N ALA A 193 4.25 -14.55 -6.83
CA ALA A 193 5.55 -14.14 -7.36
C ALA A 193 5.79 -12.63 -7.26
N GLU A 194 4.72 -11.83 -7.21
CA GLU A 194 4.79 -10.36 -7.20
C GLU A 194 4.64 -9.75 -5.79
N TRP A 195 4.46 -10.60 -4.77
CA TRP A 195 4.27 -10.19 -3.38
C TRP A 195 5.35 -9.24 -2.83
N PRO A 196 6.66 -9.39 -3.13
CA PRO A 196 7.66 -8.41 -2.66
C PRO A 196 7.43 -6.99 -3.19
N HIS A 197 6.91 -6.85 -4.42
CA HIS A 197 6.60 -5.55 -5.01
C HIS A 197 5.35 -4.95 -4.35
N ILE A 198 4.32 -5.78 -4.16
CA ILE A 198 3.08 -5.38 -3.47
C ILE A 198 3.39 -4.97 -2.02
N GLN A 199 4.22 -5.73 -1.31
CA GLN A 199 4.70 -5.39 0.03
C GLN A 199 5.33 -4.02 0.07
N THR A 200 6.34 -3.79 -0.78
CA THR A 200 7.08 -2.52 -0.80
C THR A 200 6.12 -1.34 -1.02
N HIS A 201 5.17 -1.51 -1.93
CA HIS A 201 4.16 -0.50 -2.19
C HIS A 201 3.23 -0.27 -0.99
N LEU A 202 2.62 -1.31 -0.43
CA LEU A 202 1.70 -1.18 0.70
C LEU A 202 2.39 -0.55 1.93
N LEU A 203 3.62 -0.96 2.23
CA LEU A 203 4.41 -0.35 3.32
C LEU A 203 4.64 1.14 3.09
N SER A 204 4.90 1.54 1.84
CA SER A 204 5.07 2.96 1.48
C SER A 204 3.79 3.79 1.62
N GLN A 205 2.62 3.14 1.61
CA GLN A 205 1.31 3.76 1.80
C GLN A 205 0.86 3.75 3.28
N GLY A 206 1.72 3.30 4.19
CA GLY A 206 1.45 3.31 5.63
C GLY A 206 1.02 1.98 6.22
N PHE A 207 1.06 0.87 5.46
CA PHE A 207 0.96 -0.45 6.10
C PHE A 207 2.14 -0.65 7.04
N SER A 208 1.87 -1.15 8.23
CA SER A 208 2.89 -1.77 9.06
C SER A 208 3.28 -3.14 8.48
N LEU A 209 4.44 -3.65 8.88
CA LEU A 209 4.86 -4.98 8.45
C LEU A 209 3.96 -6.09 9.02
N ALA A 210 3.45 -5.92 10.24
CA ALA A 210 2.49 -6.84 10.84
C ALA A 210 1.18 -6.88 10.04
N GLU A 211 0.68 -5.72 9.59
CA GLU A 211 -0.48 -5.60 8.70
C GLU A 211 -0.25 -6.29 7.37
N TRP A 212 0.92 -6.12 6.75
CA TRP A 212 1.27 -6.84 5.53
C TRP A 212 1.26 -8.35 5.72
N PHE A 213 1.86 -8.87 6.80
CA PHE A 213 1.86 -10.31 7.07
C PHE A 213 0.46 -10.85 7.34
N GLY A 214 -0.35 -10.14 8.12
CA GLY A 214 -1.76 -10.46 8.34
C GLY A 214 -2.56 -10.47 7.03
N PHE A 215 -2.35 -9.48 6.17
CA PHE A 215 -2.97 -9.40 4.85
C PHE A 215 -2.56 -10.57 3.96
N ARG A 216 -1.26 -10.82 3.83
CA ARG A 216 -0.69 -11.93 3.05
C ARG A 216 -1.17 -13.30 3.55
N GLN A 217 -1.35 -13.47 4.86
CA GLN A 217 -1.95 -14.67 5.43
C GLN A 217 -3.40 -14.82 4.97
N ALA A 218 -4.21 -13.76 5.00
CA ALA A 218 -5.59 -13.80 4.51
C ALA A 218 -5.66 -14.09 3.00
N LEU A 219 -4.80 -13.47 2.20
CA LEU A 219 -4.67 -13.77 0.76
C LEU A 219 -4.35 -15.25 0.52
N THR A 220 -3.40 -15.81 1.27
CA THR A 220 -3.04 -17.23 1.17
C THR A 220 -4.23 -18.13 1.47
N LYS A 221 -4.98 -17.85 2.55
CA LYS A 221 -6.16 -18.63 2.95
C LYS A 221 -7.23 -18.61 1.84
N LEU A 222 -7.43 -17.45 1.20
CA LEU A 222 -8.34 -17.28 0.07
C LEU A 222 -7.89 -18.07 -1.16
N ALA A 223 -6.60 -18.05 -1.51
CA ALA A 223 -6.07 -18.75 -2.68
C ALA A 223 -6.16 -20.28 -2.57
N THR A 224 -5.98 -20.83 -1.36
CA THR A 224 -6.02 -22.29 -1.13
C THR A 224 -7.44 -22.86 -1.05
N GLY A 225 -8.48 -22.06 -1.31
CA GLY A 225 -9.87 -22.54 -1.34
C GLY A 225 -10.42 -22.92 0.04
N GLY A 226 -9.88 -22.36 1.12
CA GLY A 226 -10.47 -22.43 2.45
C GLY A 226 -11.75 -21.63 2.49
N GLY A 227 -12.82 -22.22 1.94
CA GLY A 227 -14.16 -21.64 1.92
C GLY A 227 -14.61 -21.30 3.34
N ALA A 228 -15.13 -20.09 3.47
CA ALA A 228 -15.52 -19.40 4.68
C ALA A 228 -14.34 -18.92 5.55
N PHE A 229 -14.33 -17.60 5.76
CA PHE A 229 -13.83 -16.98 6.99
C PHE A 229 -14.66 -17.49 8.18
N VAL A 230 -14.62 -18.79 8.43
CA VAL A 230 -15.01 -19.32 9.72
C VAL A 230 -13.90 -18.83 10.63
N LEU A 231 -14.27 -17.95 11.57
CA LEU A 231 -13.61 -17.81 12.86
C LEU A 231 -13.45 -19.23 13.44
N HIS A 232 -12.43 -19.97 13.00
CA HIS A 232 -11.98 -21.14 13.70
C HIS A 232 -11.26 -20.63 14.94
N ALA A 233 -12.07 -20.46 15.98
CA ALA A 233 -11.67 -20.76 17.34
C ALA A 233 -10.65 -21.91 17.32
N ARG A 234 -9.42 -21.60 17.71
CA ARG A 234 -8.36 -22.53 18.14
C ARG A 234 -8.47 -23.92 17.49
N SER A 235 -7.94 -24.07 16.28
CA SER A 235 -7.49 -25.39 15.86
C SER A 235 -6.21 -25.73 16.65
N HIS A 236 -6.37 -26.27 17.86
CA HIS A 236 -5.31 -27.00 18.55
C HIS A 236 -4.95 -28.20 17.67
N THR A 237 -3.94 -28.03 16.81
CA THR A 237 -3.31 -29.16 16.12
C THR A 237 -2.41 -29.88 17.14
N PRO A 238 -2.46 -31.22 17.22
CA PRO A 238 -1.67 -31.98 18.17
C PRO A 238 -0.18 -31.82 17.86
N ALA A 239 0.62 -31.71 18.93
CA ALA A 239 2.07 -31.64 18.86
C ALA A 239 2.62 -32.86 18.11
N PRO A 240 3.50 -32.68 17.10
CA PRO A 240 4.24 -33.80 16.55
C PRO A 240 5.33 -34.24 17.54
N GLU A 241 5.75 -35.49 17.45
CA GLU A 241 6.68 -36.13 18.38
C GLU A 241 8.13 -36.06 17.90
N THR A 242 8.99 -35.48 18.75
CA THR A 242 10.41 -35.79 19.01
C THR A 242 11.44 -35.88 17.85
N GLY A 243 12.33 -34.88 17.81
CA GLY A 243 13.69 -34.97 17.24
C GLY A 243 13.84 -34.30 15.86
N GLY A 244 14.37 -33.06 15.82
CA GLY A 244 14.38 -32.20 14.61
C GLY A 244 13.12 -31.34 14.44
N LEU A 245 12.19 -31.52 15.36
CA LEU A 245 10.83 -31.00 15.33
C LEU A 245 10.71 -29.50 15.60
N ALA A 246 11.61 -28.95 16.43
CA ALA A 246 11.54 -27.53 16.82
C ALA A 246 11.75 -26.60 15.63
N ASP A 247 12.66 -26.94 14.71
CA ASP A 247 12.86 -26.14 13.50
C ASP A 247 11.71 -26.33 12.49
N MET A 248 11.10 -27.52 12.43
CA MET A 248 9.91 -27.73 11.62
C MET A 248 8.67 -27.02 12.17
N THR A 249 8.47 -26.98 13.49
CA THR A 249 7.36 -26.27 14.12
C THR A 249 7.54 -24.75 14.01
N ARG A 250 8.76 -24.24 14.19
CA ARG A 250 9.11 -22.83 13.95
C ARG A 250 8.88 -22.45 12.49
N TRP A 251 9.39 -23.25 11.55
CA TRP A 251 9.21 -22.99 10.12
C TRP A 251 7.74 -23.09 9.69
N ALA A 252 6.98 -24.01 10.29
CA ALA A 252 5.55 -24.11 10.07
C ALA A 252 4.83 -22.85 10.58
N ALA A 253 5.19 -22.33 11.76
CA ALA A 253 4.60 -21.10 12.28
C ALA A 253 4.98 -19.86 11.46
N PHE A 254 6.25 -19.75 11.05
CA PHE A 254 6.70 -18.70 10.12
C PHE A 254 5.90 -18.73 8.81
N LYS A 255 5.70 -19.91 8.22
CA LYS A 255 4.84 -20.08 7.04
C LYS A 255 3.40 -19.70 7.28
N ARG A 256 2.86 -19.97 8.47
CA ARG A 256 1.47 -19.62 8.85
C ARG A 256 1.30 -18.11 8.99
N ILE A 257 2.27 -17.40 9.55
CA ILE A 257 2.24 -15.92 9.59
C ILE A 257 2.61 -15.27 8.25
N GLY A 258 2.90 -16.06 7.21
CA GLY A 258 3.13 -15.57 5.86
C GLY A 258 4.60 -15.38 5.47
N LEU A 259 5.56 -15.70 6.33
CA LEU A 259 6.99 -15.67 6.00
C LEU A 259 7.34 -16.92 5.19
N ARG A 260 7.83 -16.74 3.97
CA ARG A 260 8.11 -17.84 3.04
C ARG A 260 9.48 -17.78 2.39
N SER A 261 10.08 -16.60 2.31
CA SER A 261 11.41 -16.41 1.73
C SER A 261 12.45 -16.10 2.78
N GLU A 262 13.71 -16.33 2.43
CA GLU A 262 14.85 -15.84 3.21
C GLU A 262 14.85 -14.30 3.26
N ASP A 263 14.36 -13.64 2.22
CA ASP A 263 14.21 -12.19 2.18
C ASP A 263 13.18 -11.68 3.19
N ASP A 264 12.11 -12.45 3.45
CA ASP A 264 11.15 -12.15 4.51
C ASP A 264 11.85 -12.17 5.88
N ILE A 265 12.74 -13.15 6.12
CA ILE A 265 13.53 -13.26 7.36
C ILE A 265 14.54 -12.11 7.46
N LYS A 266 15.20 -11.75 6.35
CA LYS A 266 16.11 -10.58 6.30
C LYS A 266 15.37 -9.28 6.61
N ALA A 267 14.17 -9.11 6.07
CA ALA A 267 13.32 -7.95 6.39
C ALA A 267 13.00 -7.90 7.89
N LEU A 268 12.68 -9.05 8.51
CA LEU A 268 12.49 -9.13 9.96
C LEU A 268 13.73 -8.74 10.76
N CYS A 269 14.92 -9.15 10.33
CA CYS A 269 16.18 -8.78 10.98
C CYS A 269 16.46 -7.27 10.97
N THR A 270 15.87 -6.53 10.01
CA THR A 270 16.04 -5.07 9.90
C THR A 270 14.99 -4.25 10.63
N LEU A 271 13.99 -4.90 11.25
CA LEU A 271 12.93 -4.20 11.96
C LEU A 271 13.43 -3.58 13.26
N GLN A 272 12.79 -2.46 13.62
CA GLN A 272 12.91 -1.91 14.96
C GLN A 272 12.23 -2.82 15.99
N SER A 273 12.70 -2.77 17.23
CA SER A 273 12.21 -3.65 18.31
C SER A 273 10.69 -3.55 18.52
N GLU A 274 10.12 -2.36 18.33
CA GLU A 274 8.68 -2.11 18.48
C GLU A 274 7.83 -2.95 17.51
N HIS A 275 8.27 -3.08 16.26
CA HIS A 275 7.56 -3.89 15.26
C HIS A 275 7.88 -5.39 15.36
N LEU A 276 8.99 -5.73 16.01
CA LEU A 276 9.36 -7.11 16.26
C LEU A 276 8.42 -7.74 17.28
N ASP A 277 7.97 -6.97 18.28
CA ASP A 277 7.00 -7.41 19.29
C ASP A 277 5.66 -7.83 18.65
N ASP A 278 5.16 -7.05 17.67
CA ASP A 278 3.94 -7.40 16.92
C ASP A 278 4.09 -8.74 16.19
N VAL A 279 5.23 -8.96 15.55
CA VAL A 279 5.54 -10.23 14.85
C VAL A 279 5.65 -11.38 15.85
N MET A 280 6.25 -11.15 17.01
CA MET A 280 6.32 -12.15 18.08
C MET A 280 4.91 -12.49 18.60
N GLU A 281 4.03 -11.51 18.77
CA GLU A 281 2.64 -11.74 19.16
C GLU A 281 1.90 -12.61 18.13
N MET A 282 2.10 -12.37 16.83
CA MET A 282 1.54 -13.22 15.77
C MET A 282 2.07 -14.66 15.84
N LEU A 283 3.38 -14.85 16.10
CA LEU A 283 3.96 -16.18 16.24
C LEU A 283 3.40 -16.92 17.45
N VAL A 284 3.20 -16.23 18.57
CA VAL A 284 2.54 -16.81 19.76
C VAL A 284 1.11 -17.23 19.43
N LYS A 285 0.35 -16.42 18.68
CA LYS A 285 -1.01 -16.76 18.24
C LYS A 285 -1.04 -18.02 17.36
N GLU A 286 0.00 -18.25 16.57
CA GLU A 286 0.15 -19.44 15.72
C GLU A 286 0.74 -20.67 16.44
N GLY A 287 0.96 -20.57 17.76
CA GLY A 287 1.29 -21.68 18.64
C GLY A 287 2.76 -21.79 19.03
N LEU A 288 3.61 -20.79 18.77
CA LEU A 288 4.94 -20.74 19.38
C LEU A 288 4.85 -20.42 20.87
N GLY A 289 5.60 -21.17 21.68
CA GLY A 289 5.77 -20.87 23.09
C GLY A 289 6.62 -19.61 23.30
N TYR A 290 6.44 -18.95 24.45
CA TYR A 290 7.19 -17.74 24.82
C TYR A 290 8.73 -17.94 24.73
N SER A 291 9.24 -19.10 25.16
CA SER A 291 10.67 -19.43 25.07
C SER A 291 11.16 -19.57 23.63
N GLU A 292 10.29 -20.01 22.71
CA GLU A 292 10.61 -20.15 21.29
C GLU A 292 10.59 -18.79 20.60
N CYS A 293 9.62 -17.93 20.92
CA CYS A 293 9.59 -16.55 20.45
C CYS A 293 10.83 -15.78 20.90
N ARG A 294 11.22 -15.89 22.17
CA ARG A 294 12.46 -15.26 22.68
C ARG A 294 13.71 -15.76 21.95
N TYR A 295 13.76 -17.04 21.64
CA TYR A 295 14.85 -17.62 20.84
C TYR A 295 14.87 -17.06 19.41
N VAL A 296 13.70 -16.96 18.77
CA VAL A 296 13.57 -16.37 17.44
C VAL A 296 13.99 -14.89 17.45
N GLU A 297 13.53 -14.12 18.42
CA GLU A 297 13.92 -12.73 18.62
C GLU A 297 15.45 -12.60 18.76
N ASP A 298 16.06 -13.40 19.64
CA ASP A 298 17.50 -13.43 19.84
C ASP A 298 18.27 -13.85 18.58
N ALA A 299 17.70 -14.73 17.75
CA ALA A 299 18.29 -15.17 16.49
C ALA A 299 18.20 -14.10 15.39
N LEU A 300 17.05 -13.42 15.29
CA LEU A 300 16.84 -12.30 14.38
C LEU A 300 17.77 -11.12 14.72
N ARG A 301 17.92 -10.79 16.01
CA ARG A 301 18.82 -9.73 16.49
C ARG A 301 20.30 -10.02 16.24
N ARG A 302 20.70 -11.30 16.26
CA ARG A 302 22.07 -11.72 15.94
C ARG A 302 22.36 -11.76 14.44
N GLY A 303 21.33 -11.57 13.62
CA GLY A 303 21.35 -11.82 12.18
C GLY A 303 21.39 -13.32 11.94
N PHE A 304 20.30 -13.89 11.42
CA PHE A 304 20.29 -15.27 10.93
C PHE A 304 21.47 -15.46 9.96
N ARG A 305 22.46 -16.28 10.36
CA ARG A 305 23.60 -16.69 9.54
C ARG A 305 23.45 -18.15 9.15
#